data_AF-A0A1Q5S5R7-F1
#
_entry.id   AF-A0A1Q5S5R7-F1
#
_cell.length_a   1.000
_cell.length_b   1.000
_cell.length_c   1.000
_cell.angle_alpha   90.00
_cell.angle_beta   90.00
_cell.angle_gamma   90.00
#
_symmetry.space_group_name_H-M   'P 1'
#
loop_
_entity.id
_entity.type
_entity.pdbx_description
1 polymer ?
#
loop_
_entity_poly.entity_id
_entity_poly.type
_entity_poly.pdbx_seq_one_letter_code
_entity_poly.pdbx_strand_id
1 'polypeptide(L)'
;MPPGAERYWRAWHALRFDRQYGAMGGESPIMFLSIDAYARRYRIRGAAFETFHALVGAMDEEYLEHVQRKADDARQADEERRRVAGRGPVPNPDEVFS
;
A
#
# COMPACT_ATOMS: atom_id res chain seq x y z
N MET A 1 8.52 19.78 -1.68
CA MET A 1 8.19 19.40 -0.29
C MET A 1 8.21 20.65 0.58
N PRO A 2 7.27 20.82 1.53
CA PRO A 2 7.35 21.93 2.48
C PRO A 2 8.60 21.81 3.38
N PRO A 3 9.14 22.92 3.89
CA PRO A 3 10.31 22.90 4.77
C PRO A 3 10.10 21.96 5.97
N GLY A 4 11.07 21.08 6.22
CA GLY A 4 11.01 20.09 7.30
C GLY A 4 10.27 18.79 6.96
N ALA A 5 9.54 18.70 5.85
CA ALA A 5 8.86 17.46 5.45
C ALA A 5 9.82 16.30 5.14
N GLU A 6 11.04 16.63 4.71
CA GLU A 6 12.08 15.67 4.36
C GLU A 6 12.42 14.72 5.53
N ARG A 7 12.33 15.18 6.78
CA ARG A 7 12.63 14.34 7.95
C ARG A 7 11.63 13.21 8.13
N TYR A 8 10.36 13.47 7.85
CA TYR A 8 9.29 12.46 7.94
C TYR A 8 9.35 11.51 6.77
N TRP A 9 9.68 12.02 5.58
CA TRP A 9 9.92 11.19 4.39
C TRP A 9 11.05 10.21 4.58
N ARG A 10 12.20 10.68 5.07
CA ARG A 10 13.35 9.82 5.39
C ARG A 10 12.99 8.78 6.45
N ALA A 11 12.24 9.17 7.49
CA ALA A 11 11.80 8.25 8.53
C ALA A 11 10.85 7.17 7.99
N TRP A 12 9.82 7.56 7.26
CA TRP A 12 8.87 6.62 6.65
C TRP A 12 9.59 5.65 5.70
N HIS A 13 10.51 6.15 4.86
CA HIS A 13 11.29 5.30 3.96
C HIS A 13 12.20 4.32 4.71
N ALA A 14 12.71 4.70 5.88
CA ALA A 14 13.50 3.78 6.72
C ALA A 14 12.61 2.73 7.39
N LEU A 15 11.42 3.12 7.85
CA LEU A 15 10.54 2.30 8.68
C LEU A 15 9.59 1.39 7.89
N ARG A 16 9.27 1.72 6.63
CA ARG A 16 8.30 0.96 5.83
C ARG A 16 8.66 -0.51 5.63
N PHE A 17 9.92 -0.91 5.80
CA PHE A 17 10.34 -2.30 5.69
C PHE A 17 10.24 -3.09 7.00
N ASP A 18 9.98 -2.41 8.13
CA ASP A 18 9.82 -3.04 9.45
C ASP A 18 8.38 -3.53 9.68
N ARG A 19 7.49 -3.37 8.71
CA ARG A 19 6.09 -3.83 8.79
C ARG A 19 5.98 -5.34 8.64
N GLN A 20 4.88 -5.90 9.13
CA GLN A 20 4.57 -7.31 8.98
C GLN A 20 3.76 -7.55 7.71
N TYR A 21 3.92 -8.74 7.14
CA TYR A 21 3.10 -9.22 6.02
C TYR A 21 2.20 -10.34 6.53
N GLY A 22 0.89 -10.20 6.29
CA GLY A 22 -0.08 -11.23 6.59
C GLY A 22 0.05 -12.44 5.66
N ALA A 23 -0.51 -13.59 6.08
CA ALA A 23 -0.43 -14.86 5.34
C ALA A 23 -0.99 -14.79 3.90
N MET A 24 -1.87 -13.83 3.61
CA MET A 24 -2.44 -13.58 2.29
C MET A 24 -1.80 -12.37 1.57
N GLY A 25 -0.59 -11.97 1.96
CA GLY A 25 0.15 -10.87 1.34
C GLY A 25 -0.34 -9.46 1.70
N GLY A 26 -1.23 -9.33 2.69
CA GLY A 26 -1.69 -8.03 3.19
C GLY A 26 -0.60 -7.31 3.98
N GLU A 27 -0.33 -6.05 3.65
CA GLU A 27 0.61 -5.21 4.40
C GLU A 27 -0.04 -4.69 5.69
N SER A 28 0.64 -4.85 6.83
CA SER A 28 0.22 -4.22 8.09
C SER A 28 0.75 -2.79 8.20
N PRO A 29 0.16 -1.98 9.10
CA PRO A 29 0.80 -0.74 9.54
C PRO A 29 2.21 -0.98 10.10
N ILE A 30 3.06 0.04 10.03
CA ILE A 30 4.35 0.07 10.70
C ILE A 30 4.11 -0.06 12.22
N MET A 31 4.85 -0.97 12.85
CA MET A 31 4.73 -1.22 14.28
C MET A 31 5.15 0.01 15.09
N PHE A 32 4.37 0.36 16.12
CA PHE A 32 4.70 1.45 17.05
C PHE A 32 6.12 1.31 17.62
N LEU A 33 6.55 0.09 17.93
CA LEU A 33 7.89 -0.17 18.46
C LEU A 33 9.01 0.22 17.49
N SER A 34 8.82 0.05 16.18
CA SER A 34 9.79 0.49 15.17
C SER A 34 9.86 2.02 15.11
N ILE A 35 8.69 2.68 15.19
CA ILE A 35 8.59 4.14 15.24
C ILE A 35 9.26 4.70 16.50
N ASP A 36 8.99 4.11 17.67
CA ASP A 36 9.60 4.48 18.96
C ASP A 36 11.13 4.26 18.94
N ALA A 37 11.60 3.13 18.41
CA ALA A 37 13.03 2.86 18.28
C ALA A 37 13.74 3.91 17.40
N TYR A 38 13.15 4.26 16.26
CA TYR A 38 13.65 5.33 15.40
C TYR A 38 13.64 6.68 16.13
N ALA A 39 12.52 7.04 16.77
CA ALA A 39 12.40 8.29 17.52
C ALA A 39 13.47 8.41 18.61
N ARG A 40 13.71 7.33 19.38
CA ARG A 40 14.77 7.28 20.41
C ARG A 40 16.16 7.49 19.82
N ARG A 41 16.48 6.84 18.70
CA ARG A 41 17.77 6.98 17.99
C ARG A 41 18.04 8.43 17.60
N TYR A 42 17.02 9.16 17.16
CA TYR A 42 17.13 10.54 16.72
C TYR A 42 16.70 11.57 17.78
N ARG A 43 16.50 11.13 19.03
CA ARG A 43 16.12 11.98 20.18
C ARG A 43 14.83 12.79 19.97
N ILE A 44 13.89 12.24 19.20
CA ILE A 44 12.53 12.79 19.04
C ILE A 44 11.71 12.37 20.26
N ARG A 45 11.24 13.33 21.08
CA ARG A 45 10.57 13.05 22.37
C ARG A 45 9.46 14.05 22.67
N GLY A 46 8.59 13.70 23.63
CA GLY A 46 7.50 14.57 24.09
C GLY A 46 6.57 14.97 22.95
N ALA A 47 6.15 16.23 22.89
CA ALA A 47 5.26 16.73 21.84
C ALA A 47 5.82 16.53 20.40
N ALA A 48 7.15 16.55 20.24
CA ALA A 48 7.78 16.27 18.95
C ALA A 48 7.60 14.80 18.53
N PHE A 49 7.57 13.87 19.49
CA PHE A 49 7.26 12.47 19.23
C PHE A 49 5.81 12.29 18.80
N GLU A 50 4.86 12.93 19.49
CA GLU A 50 3.44 12.85 19.11
C GLU A 50 3.21 13.33 17.67
N THR A 51 3.83 14.47 17.32
CA THR A 51 3.76 15.01 15.95
C THR A 51 4.44 14.08 14.94
N PHE A 52 5.58 13.50 15.30
CA PHE A 52 6.30 12.56 14.45
C PHE A 52 5.51 11.27 14.20
N HIS A 53 4.96 10.68 15.26
CA HIS A 53 4.15 9.47 15.19
C HIS A 53 2.89 9.71 14.34
N ALA A 54 2.18 10.82 14.55
CA ALA A 54 1.00 11.16 13.76
C ALA A 54 1.32 11.33 12.26
N LEU A 55 2.40 12.04 11.93
CA LEU A 55 2.75 12.28 10.53
C LEU A 55 3.28 11.04 9.82
N VAL A 56 4.14 10.25 10.47
CA VAL A 56 4.63 8.98 9.88
C VAL A 56 3.48 7.99 9.74
N GLY A 57 2.55 7.94 10.70
CA GLY A 57 1.35 7.11 10.64
C GLY A 57 0.43 7.48 9.48
N ALA A 58 0.13 8.78 9.31
CA ALA A 58 -0.71 9.25 8.20
C ALA A 58 -0.08 8.93 6.82
N MET A 59 1.24 9.05 6.70
CA MET A 59 1.94 8.64 5.47
C MET A 59 1.85 7.13 5.21
N ASP A 60 1.86 6.34 6.28
CA ASP A 60 1.76 4.88 6.19
C ASP A 60 0.36 4.44 5.78
N GLU A 61 -0.67 5.06 6.35
CA GLU A 61 -2.08 4.84 6.02
C GLU A 61 -2.35 5.12 4.54
N GLU A 62 -1.97 6.30 4.04
CA GLU A 62 -2.11 6.68 2.63
C GLU A 62 -1.41 5.70 1.68
N TYR A 63 -0.24 5.19 2.08
CA TYR A 63 0.46 4.17 1.31
C TYR A 63 -0.28 2.84 1.30
N LEU A 64 -0.82 2.38 2.44
CA LEU A 64 -1.58 1.13 2.51
C LEU A 64 -2.85 1.20 1.66
N GLU A 65 -3.56 2.33 1.69
CA GLU A 65 -4.70 2.56 0.81
C GLU A 65 -4.31 2.53 -0.67
N HIS A 66 -3.16 3.12 -1.02
CA HIS A 66 -2.63 3.06 -2.38
C HIS A 66 -2.35 1.63 -2.82
N VAL A 67 -1.69 0.83 -1.99
CA VAL A 67 -1.37 -0.58 -2.28
C VAL A 67 -2.65 -1.40 -2.42
N GLN A 68 -3.62 -1.21 -1.53
CA GLN A 68 -4.89 -1.92 -1.58
C GLN A 68 -5.65 -1.63 -2.87
N ARG A 69 -5.76 -0.34 -3.24
CA ARG A 69 -6.37 0.07 -4.50
C ARG A 69 -5.67 -0.54 -5.71
N LYS A 70 -4.34 -0.58 -5.71
CA LYS A 70 -3.57 -1.24 -6.78
C LYS A 70 -3.81 -2.74 -6.87
N ALA A 71 -3.96 -3.42 -5.73
CA ALA A 71 -4.30 -4.83 -5.70
C ALA A 71 -5.71 -5.09 -6.25
N ASP A 72 -6.67 -4.22 -5.93
CA ASP A 72 -8.04 -4.29 -6.44
C ASP A 72 -8.10 -4.11 -7.96
N ASP A 73 -7.44 -3.07 -8.48
CA ASP A 73 -7.35 -2.81 -9.92
C ASP A 73 -6.74 -4.02 -10.67
N ALA A 74 -5.70 -4.62 -10.11
CA ALA A 74 -5.04 -5.78 -10.70
C ALA A 74 -5.94 -7.02 -10.72
N ARG A 75 -6.72 -7.25 -9.64
CA ARG A 75 -7.69 -8.35 -9.57
C ARG A 75 -8.79 -8.19 -10.61
N GLN A 76 -9.36 -6.99 -10.74
CA GLN A 76 -10.39 -6.70 -11.74
C GLN A 76 -9.86 -6.89 -13.17
N ALA A 77 -8.64 -6.44 -13.45
CA ALA A 77 -8.02 -6.62 -14.75
C ALA A 77 -7.78 -8.10 -15.10
N ASP A 78 -7.39 -8.92 -14.13
CA ASP A 78 -7.24 -10.37 -14.31
C ASP A 78 -8.59 -11.07 -14.52
N GLU A 79 -9.62 -10.71 -13.74
CA GLU A 79 -10.98 -11.22 -13.90
C GLU A 79 -11.55 -10.91 -15.28
N GLU A 80 -11.39 -9.67 -15.76
CA GLU A 80 -11.85 -9.28 -17.10
C GLU A 80 -11.07 -10.02 -18.20
N ARG A 81 -9.75 -10.18 -18.04
CA ARG A 81 -8.93 -10.99 -18.97
C ARG A 81 -9.43 -12.44 -19.03
N ARG A 82 -9.72 -13.05 -17.87
CA ARG A 82 -10.27 -14.42 -17.79
C ARG A 82 -11.66 -14.51 -18.41
N ARG A 83 -12.52 -13.50 -18.20
CA ARG A 83 -13.85 -13.42 -18.78
C ARG A 83 -13.79 -13.34 -20.31
N VAL A 84 -12.94 -12.48 -20.86
CA VAL A 84 -12.75 -12.34 -22.31
C VAL A 84 -12.20 -13.65 -22.90
N ALA A 85 -11.21 -14.27 -22.25
CA ALA A 85 -10.66 -15.56 -22.69
C ALA A 85 -11.69 -16.71 -22.64
N GLY A 86 -12.57 -16.72 -21.64
CA GLY A 86 -13.62 -17.73 -21.46
C GLY A 86 -14.83 -17.57 -22.40
N ARG A 87 -15.03 -16.38 -23.01
CA ARG A 87 -16.18 -16.11 -23.89
C ARG A 87 -16.08 -16.82 -25.26
N GLY A 88 -14.91 -17.33 -25.63
CA GLY A 88 -14.65 -17.93 -26.94
C GLY A 88 -14.83 -16.91 -28.10
N PRO A 89 -14.39 -17.24 -29.32
CA PRO A 89 -14.73 -16.43 -30.49
C PRO A 89 -16.26 -16.44 -30.69
N VAL A 90 -16.84 -15.28 -31.02
CA VAL A 90 -18.26 -15.20 -31.39
C VAL A 90 -18.46 -16.09 -32.62
N PRO A 91 -19.33 -17.11 -32.57
CA PRO A 91 -19.56 -17.98 -33.72
C PRO A 91 -20.06 -17.15 -34.90
N ASN A 92 -19.60 -17.50 -36.10
CA ASN A 92 -19.98 -16.79 -37.32
C ASN A 92 -21.51 -16.92 -37.49
N PRO A 93 -22.28 -15.82 -37.64
CA PRO A 93 -23.72 -15.91 -37.86
C PRO A 93 -24.12 -16.78 -39.06
N ASP A 94 -23.23 -16.95 -40.04
CA ASP A 94 -23.45 -17.83 -41.20
C ASP A 94 -23.33 -19.33 -40.88
N GLU A 95 -22.76 -19.72 -39.74
CA GLU A 95 -22.58 -21.12 -39.31
C GLU A 95 -23.74 -21.63 -38.43
N VAL A 96 -24.65 -20.75 -37.98
CA VAL A 96 -25.71 -21.09 -36.99
C VAL A 96 -27.02 -21.54 -37.66
N PHE A 97 -27.15 -21.37 -38.98
CA PHE A 97 -28.38 -21.64 -39.73
C PHE A 97 -28.24 -22.65 -40.89
N SER A 98 -27.21 -23.49 -40.90
CA SER A 98 -27.09 -24.65 -41.83
C SER A 98 -27.38 -25.96 -41.13
#